data_AF-A0A8J6WWW9-F1
#
_entry.id   AF-A0A8J6WWW9-F1
#
_cell.length_a   1.000
_cell.length_b   1.000
_cell.length_c   1.000
_cell.angle_alpha   90.00
_cell.angle_beta   90.00
_cell.angle_gamma   90.00
#
_symmetry.space_group_name_H-M   'P 1'
#
loop_
_entity.id
_entity.type
_entity.pdbx_description
1 polymer ?
#
loop_
_entity_poly.entity_id
_entity_poly.type
_entity_poly.pdbx_seq_one_letter_code
_entity_poly.pdbx_strand_id
1 'polypeptide(L)'
;MGHSTSALFLAQPGQRLAYRFCLQWIGGNILGFLISLYWLEVGERAALQGLEGAIGGTVIGLAQWLVLQRWCPQAGWWILSSTLCWTVLGASKLGALGWVVPQTHSDLLRLFYGLVDGMKMGAILGVSQWLVLRQCFADAKAWIFVSVLAWAIALGSGWVIGGWLHTITGLFLGEVIGLALVWLLMALMTGVGLAQLLRDAAIK
;
A
#
# COMPACT_ATOMS: atom_id res chain seq x y z
N MET A 1 2.26 51.03 -1.46
CA MET A 1 2.85 49.82 -0.86
C MET A 1 1.74 49.05 -0.16
N GLY A 2 1.10 48.13 -0.86
CA GLY A 2 0.10 47.22 -0.29
C GLY A 2 0.47 45.81 -0.74
N HIS A 3 1.15 45.07 0.13
CA HIS A 3 1.53 43.69 -0.15
C HIS A 3 0.27 42.82 -0.16
N SER A 4 -0.10 42.37 -1.37
CA SER A 4 -0.94 41.21 -1.59
C SER A 4 -0.21 39.96 -1.08
N THR A 5 -0.38 39.65 0.20
CA THR A 5 0.06 38.40 0.83
C THR A 5 -1.13 37.67 1.45
N SER A 6 -2.18 37.46 0.67
CA SER A 6 -3.37 36.68 1.09
C SER A 6 -3.81 35.63 0.07
N ALA A 7 -3.05 35.42 -1.01
CA ALA A 7 -3.46 34.53 -2.12
C ALA A 7 -2.94 33.08 -1.99
N LEU A 8 -2.17 32.73 -0.95
CA LEU A 8 -1.43 31.44 -0.92
C LEU A 8 -1.99 30.33 -0.02
N PHE A 9 -3.12 30.52 0.68
CA PHE A 9 -3.56 29.54 1.70
C PHE A 9 -5.01 29.02 1.61
N LEU A 10 -5.74 29.36 0.56
CA LEU A 10 -7.05 28.74 0.30
C LEU A 10 -6.91 27.66 -0.77
N ALA A 11 -6.31 26.52 -0.39
CA ALA A 11 -6.45 25.29 -1.16
C ALA A 11 -7.94 25.10 -1.50
N GLN A 12 -8.24 24.95 -2.80
CA GLN A 12 -9.61 24.84 -3.29
C GLN A 12 -10.35 23.70 -2.54
N PRO A 13 -11.68 23.75 -2.37
CA PRO A 13 -12.42 22.78 -1.56
C PRO A 13 -12.11 21.31 -1.92
N GLY A 14 -11.95 21.00 -3.21
CA GLY A 14 -11.57 19.66 -3.69
C GLY A 14 -10.14 19.24 -3.31
N GLN A 15 -9.21 20.19 -3.18
CA GLN A 15 -7.83 19.92 -2.75
C GLN A 15 -7.76 19.60 -1.25
N ARG A 16 -8.55 20.30 -0.42
CA ARG A 16 -8.65 19.98 1.01
C ARG A 16 -9.24 18.59 1.24
N LEU A 17 -10.20 18.19 0.41
CA LEU A 17 -10.80 16.87 0.49
C LEU A 17 -9.80 15.77 0.12
N ALA A 18 -9.10 15.94 -1.01
CA ALA A 18 -8.05 15.02 -1.46
C ALA A 18 -6.96 14.84 -0.39
N TYR A 19 -6.51 15.94 0.23
CA TYR A 19 -5.50 15.89 1.28
C TYR A 19 -5.98 15.11 2.51
N ARG A 20 -7.21 15.37 2.98
CA ARG A 20 -7.81 14.64 4.11
C ARG A 20 -7.95 13.15 3.80
N PHE A 21 -8.38 12.81 2.59
CA PHE A 21 -8.45 11.43 2.15
C PHE A 21 -7.07 10.76 2.17
N CYS A 22 -6.05 11.37 1.57
CA CYS A 22 -4.69 10.83 1.57
C CYS A 22 -4.15 10.60 2.98
N LEU A 23 -4.36 11.54 3.92
CA LEU A 23 -3.94 11.37 5.31
C LEU A 23 -4.65 10.20 5.99
N GLN A 24 -5.97 10.07 5.81
CA GLN A 24 -6.73 8.93 6.34
C GLN A 24 -6.27 7.61 5.72
N TRP A 25 -5.98 7.61 4.43
CA TRP A 25 -5.52 6.43 3.70
C TRP A 25 -4.13 5.98 4.17
N ILE A 26 -3.18 6.91 4.31
CA ILE A 26 -1.85 6.64 4.86
C ILE A 26 -1.97 6.12 6.30
N GLY A 27 -2.70 6.83 7.15
CA GLY A 27 -2.91 6.44 8.54
C GLY A 27 -3.56 5.05 8.65
N GLY A 28 -4.57 4.77 7.84
CA GLY A 28 -5.25 3.46 7.79
C GLY A 28 -4.31 2.32 7.40
N ASN A 29 -3.48 2.51 6.36
CA ASN A 29 -2.52 1.49 5.94
C ASN A 29 -1.43 1.24 6.98
N ILE A 30 -0.86 2.30 7.56
CA ILE A 30 0.17 2.16 8.60
C ILE A 30 -0.41 1.49 9.86
N LEU A 31 -1.58 1.94 10.33
CA LEU A 31 -2.23 1.30 11.47
C LEU A 31 -2.60 -0.15 11.17
N GLY A 32 -3.13 -0.44 9.98
CA GLY A 32 -3.43 -1.80 9.55
C GLY A 32 -2.18 -2.68 9.55
N PHE A 33 -1.05 -2.18 9.04
CA PHE A 33 0.22 -2.90 9.09
C PHE A 33 0.64 -3.16 10.54
N LEU A 34 0.71 -2.14 11.39
CA LEU A 34 1.12 -2.27 12.79
C LEU A 34 0.22 -3.23 13.58
N ILE A 35 -1.09 -3.17 13.37
CA ILE A 35 -2.05 -4.09 13.99
C ILE A 35 -1.82 -5.51 13.49
N SER A 36 -1.55 -5.69 12.19
CA SER A 36 -1.31 -7.01 11.61
C SER A 36 -0.07 -7.70 12.21
N LEU A 37 0.93 -6.93 12.66
CA LEU A 37 2.14 -7.48 13.32
C LEU A 37 1.85 -8.18 14.65
N TYR A 38 0.67 -7.99 15.26
CA TYR A 38 0.29 -8.74 16.45
C TYR A 38 0.06 -10.23 16.16
N TRP A 39 -0.40 -10.57 14.94
CA TRP A 39 -0.65 -11.95 14.51
C TRP A 39 0.39 -12.45 13.51
N LEU A 40 0.99 -11.55 12.71
CA LEU A 40 1.96 -11.90 11.71
C LEU A 40 3.36 -11.57 12.21
N GLU A 41 4.17 -12.62 12.37
CA GLU A 41 5.60 -12.45 12.57
C GLU A 41 6.25 -12.02 11.25
N VAL A 42 6.99 -10.91 11.29
CA VAL A 42 7.84 -10.52 10.16
C VAL A 42 8.96 -11.53 10.06
N GLY A 43 9.03 -12.23 8.94
CA GLY A 43 9.97 -13.33 8.79
C GLY A 43 10.35 -13.62 7.34
N GLU A 44 10.92 -14.79 7.13
CA GLU A 44 11.36 -15.25 5.81
C GLU A 44 10.19 -15.76 4.95
N ARG A 45 10.39 -15.81 3.63
CA ARG A 45 9.36 -16.22 2.64
C ARG A 45 8.66 -17.55 2.95
N ALA A 46 9.35 -18.49 3.59
CA ALA A 46 8.81 -19.82 3.90
C ALA A 46 7.92 -19.85 5.15
N ALA A 47 7.97 -18.82 6.01
CA ALA A 47 7.22 -18.78 7.26
C ALA A 47 5.78 -18.29 7.07
N LEU A 48 5.54 -17.44 6.06
CA LEU A 48 4.22 -16.85 5.81
C LEU A 48 3.50 -17.61 4.69
N GLN A 49 2.47 -18.37 5.07
CA GLN A 49 1.63 -19.17 4.19
C GLN A 49 0.34 -18.42 3.81
N GLY A 50 -0.60 -19.12 3.20
CA GLY A 50 -1.88 -18.55 2.78
C GLY A 50 -2.74 -18.04 3.95
N LEU A 51 -2.62 -18.62 5.15
CA LEU A 51 -3.41 -18.22 6.31
C LEU A 51 -2.95 -16.86 6.85
N GLU A 52 -1.65 -16.67 6.99
CA GLU A 52 -1.07 -15.40 7.42
C GLU A 52 -1.37 -14.31 6.39
N GLY A 53 -1.26 -14.64 5.09
CA GLY A 53 -1.72 -13.79 4.01
C GLY A 53 -3.21 -13.41 4.15
N ALA A 54 -4.07 -14.36 4.49
CA ALA A 54 -5.50 -14.08 4.73
C ALA A 54 -5.72 -13.13 5.91
N ILE A 55 -5.04 -13.34 7.03
CA ILE A 55 -5.15 -12.51 8.23
C ILE A 55 -4.66 -11.09 7.92
N GLY A 56 -3.44 -10.96 7.39
CA GLY A 56 -2.85 -9.67 7.03
C GLY A 56 -3.69 -8.94 6.00
N GLY A 57 -4.12 -9.64 4.95
CA GLY A 57 -4.99 -9.09 3.91
C GLY A 57 -6.35 -8.62 4.43
N THR A 58 -6.91 -9.31 5.41
CA THR A 58 -8.17 -8.92 6.04
C THR A 58 -7.99 -7.67 6.91
N VAL A 59 -6.94 -7.61 7.73
CA VAL A 59 -6.66 -6.44 8.58
C VAL A 59 -6.41 -5.20 7.72
N ILE A 60 -5.57 -5.32 6.69
CA ILE A 60 -5.29 -4.23 5.75
C ILE A 60 -6.55 -3.84 4.96
N GLY A 61 -7.27 -4.84 4.43
CA GLY A 61 -8.49 -4.63 3.67
C GLY A 61 -9.57 -3.92 4.49
N LEU A 62 -9.73 -4.27 5.77
CA LEU A 62 -10.63 -3.62 6.71
C LEU A 62 -10.22 -2.16 6.95
N ALA A 63 -8.95 -1.90 7.21
CA ALA A 63 -8.45 -0.55 7.43
C ALA A 63 -8.66 0.35 6.20
N GLN A 64 -8.39 -0.18 5.00
CA GLN A 64 -8.63 0.52 3.73
C GLN A 64 -10.12 0.73 3.46
N TRP A 65 -10.96 -0.27 3.73
CA TRP A 65 -12.41 -0.18 3.60
C TRP A 65 -13.01 0.91 4.50
N LEU A 66 -12.57 1.04 5.75
CA LEU A 66 -13.08 2.06 6.67
C LEU A 66 -12.90 3.49 6.14
N VAL A 67 -11.87 3.72 5.33
CA VAL A 67 -11.62 4.99 4.63
C VAL A 67 -12.47 5.10 3.36
N LEU A 68 -12.55 4.03 2.56
CA LEU A 68 -13.25 4.02 1.26
C LEU A 68 -14.78 3.98 1.36
N GLN A 69 -15.36 3.39 2.40
CA GLN A 69 -16.81 3.18 2.54
C GLN A 69 -17.63 4.48 2.48
N ARG A 70 -17.01 5.63 2.79
CA ARG A 70 -17.65 6.95 2.71
C ARG A 70 -17.84 7.44 1.28
N TRP A 71 -17.13 6.85 0.32
CA TRP A 71 -17.04 7.31 -1.07
C TRP A 71 -17.53 6.29 -2.09
N CYS A 72 -17.53 5.00 -1.73
CA CYS A 72 -17.90 3.91 -2.60
C CYS A 72 -18.82 2.94 -1.82
N PRO A 73 -20.14 2.91 -2.12
CA PRO A 73 -21.08 2.04 -1.40
C PRO A 73 -20.73 0.55 -1.49
N GLN A 74 -20.10 0.12 -2.58
CA GLN A 74 -19.65 -1.26 -2.81
C GLN A 74 -18.26 -1.55 -2.23
N ALA A 75 -17.67 -0.63 -1.46
CA ALA A 75 -16.34 -0.80 -0.89
C ALA A 75 -16.23 -2.02 0.05
N GLY A 76 -17.34 -2.62 0.51
CA GLY A 76 -17.30 -3.86 1.29
C GLY A 76 -16.57 -5.01 0.55
N TRP A 77 -16.67 -5.06 -0.78
CA TRP A 77 -15.93 -6.02 -1.60
C TRP A 77 -14.41 -5.83 -1.58
N TRP A 78 -13.94 -4.67 -1.11
CA TRP A 78 -12.51 -4.37 -0.95
C TRP A 78 -11.84 -5.29 0.07
N ILE A 79 -12.55 -5.62 1.15
CA ILE A 79 -12.05 -6.53 2.18
C ILE A 79 -11.82 -7.90 1.55
N LEU A 80 -12.85 -8.45 0.89
CA LEU A 80 -12.77 -9.76 0.24
C LEU A 80 -11.69 -9.80 -0.84
N SER A 81 -11.62 -8.78 -1.68
CA SER A 81 -10.59 -8.62 -2.72
C SER A 81 -9.17 -8.63 -2.12
N SER A 82 -8.96 -7.92 -1.01
CA SER A 82 -7.68 -7.85 -0.32
C SER A 82 -7.33 -9.19 0.34
N THR A 83 -8.27 -9.77 1.11
CA THR A 83 -8.09 -11.06 1.77
C THR A 83 -7.73 -12.15 0.76
N LEU A 84 -8.54 -12.34 -0.29
CA LEU A 84 -8.29 -13.39 -1.28
C LEU A 84 -6.97 -13.18 -2.02
N CYS A 85 -6.64 -11.95 -2.38
CA CYS A 85 -5.39 -11.66 -3.07
C CYS A 85 -4.18 -12.01 -2.19
N TRP A 86 -4.20 -11.59 -0.93
CA TRP A 86 -3.11 -11.89 -0.01
C TRP A 86 -3.05 -13.36 0.39
N THR A 87 -4.18 -14.05 0.50
CA THR A 87 -4.21 -15.52 0.66
C THR A 87 -3.52 -16.21 -0.50
N VAL A 88 -3.87 -15.84 -1.75
CA VAL A 88 -3.28 -16.45 -2.96
C VAL A 88 -1.79 -16.12 -3.04
N LEU A 89 -1.39 -14.87 -2.77
CA LEU A 89 0.01 -14.47 -2.76
C LEU A 89 0.80 -15.24 -1.69
N GLY A 90 0.30 -15.32 -0.46
CA GLY A 90 0.91 -16.08 0.65
C GLY A 90 0.99 -17.58 0.39
N ALA A 91 0.00 -18.16 -0.30
CA ALA A 91 0.03 -19.57 -0.71
C ALA A 91 0.92 -19.84 -1.94
N SER A 92 1.36 -18.79 -2.64
CA SER A 92 2.19 -18.90 -3.85
C SER A 92 3.68 -18.79 -3.52
N LYS A 93 4.53 -19.08 -4.52
CA LYS A 93 5.98 -18.86 -4.43
C LYS A 93 6.38 -17.38 -4.30
N LEU A 94 5.48 -16.44 -4.58
CA LEU A 94 5.75 -15.02 -4.36
C LEU A 94 5.76 -14.70 -2.85
N GLY A 95 4.90 -15.34 -2.06
CA GLY A 95 4.75 -15.07 -0.63
C GLY A 95 4.01 -13.76 -0.36
N ALA A 96 3.68 -13.53 0.91
CA ALA A 96 3.03 -12.31 1.39
C ALA A 96 4.05 -11.17 1.55
N LEU A 97 4.65 -10.70 0.45
CA LEU A 97 5.82 -9.82 0.45
C LEU A 97 5.65 -8.47 1.17
N GLY A 98 4.43 -8.08 1.53
CA GLY A 98 4.17 -6.95 2.44
C GLY A 98 4.66 -7.19 3.88
N TRP A 99 4.96 -8.44 4.24
CA TRP A 99 5.43 -8.85 5.57
C TRP A 99 6.72 -9.68 5.52
N VAL A 100 7.32 -9.84 4.33
CA VAL A 100 8.48 -10.70 4.14
C VAL A 100 9.74 -9.88 3.86
N VAL A 101 10.81 -10.29 4.51
CA VAL A 101 12.17 -9.75 4.31
C VAL A 101 12.93 -10.65 3.31
N PRO A 102 13.71 -10.08 2.38
CA PRO A 102 14.53 -10.89 1.49
C PRO A 102 15.74 -11.49 2.22
N GLN A 103 16.06 -12.77 1.95
CA GLN A 103 17.20 -13.47 2.55
C GLN A 103 18.57 -13.05 2.01
N THR A 104 18.63 -12.13 1.04
CA THR A 104 19.89 -11.72 0.41
C THR A 104 20.51 -10.52 1.11
N HIS A 105 21.82 -10.58 1.34
CA HIS A 105 22.61 -9.47 1.90
C HIS A 105 23.07 -8.45 0.84
N SER A 106 22.85 -8.72 -0.46
CA SER A 106 23.27 -7.80 -1.52
C SER A 106 22.19 -6.73 -1.77
N ASP A 107 22.51 -5.47 -1.48
CA ASP A 107 21.59 -4.34 -1.70
C ASP A 107 21.07 -4.24 -3.13
N LEU A 108 21.94 -4.52 -4.11
CA LEU A 108 21.56 -4.53 -5.53
C LEU A 108 20.51 -5.60 -5.83
N LEU A 109 20.67 -6.81 -5.28
CA LEU A 109 19.69 -7.89 -5.44
C LEU A 109 18.39 -7.56 -4.69
N ARG A 110 18.46 -6.96 -3.50
CA ARG A 110 17.28 -6.50 -2.76
C ARG A 110 16.49 -5.48 -3.57
N LEU A 111 17.16 -4.51 -4.19
CA LEU A 111 16.53 -3.53 -5.07
C LEU A 111 15.89 -4.21 -6.29
N PHE A 112 16.64 -5.03 -7.01
CA PHE A 112 16.17 -5.69 -8.23
C PHE A 112 14.96 -6.59 -7.97
N TYR A 113 15.05 -7.48 -6.97
CA TYR A 113 13.93 -8.35 -6.61
C TYR A 113 12.76 -7.56 -6.01
N GLY A 114 13.02 -6.52 -5.22
CA GLY A 114 11.97 -5.65 -4.68
C GLY A 114 11.18 -4.94 -5.77
N LEU A 115 11.86 -4.42 -6.80
CA LEU A 115 11.20 -3.82 -7.97
C LEU A 115 10.39 -4.86 -8.75
N VAL A 116 11.00 -6.00 -9.10
CA VAL A 116 10.36 -7.04 -9.92
C VAL A 116 9.18 -7.68 -9.20
N ASP A 117 9.36 -8.11 -7.96
CA ASP A 117 8.30 -8.74 -7.18
C ASP A 117 7.24 -7.73 -6.75
N GLY A 118 7.62 -6.47 -6.52
CA GLY A 118 6.67 -5.39 -6.29
C GLY A 118 5.80 -5.09 -7.51
N MET A 119 6.36 -5.11 -8.73
CA MET A 119 5.54 -5.00 -9.95
C MET A 119 4.52 -6.14 -10.05
N LYS A 120 4.93 -7.39 -9.76
CA LYS A 120 4.02 -8.55 -9.77
C LYS A 120 2.91 -8.40 -8.74
N MET A 121 3.23 -8.09 -7.49
CA MET A 121 2.22 -7.87 -6.45
C MET A 121 1.30 -6.72 -6.79
N GLY A 122 1.84 -5.59 -7.24
CA GLY A 122 1.06 -4.42 -7.62
C GLY A 122 0.11 -4.70 -8.78
N ALA A 123 0.50 -5.54 -9.74
CA ALA A 123 -0.38 -5.98 -10.83
C ALA A 123 -1.54 -6.85 -10.29
N ILE A 124 -1.24 -7.85 -9.46
CA ILE A 124 -2.24 -8.79 -8.92
C ILE A 124 -3.23 -8.04 -8.02
N LEU A 125 -2.72 -7.25 -7.06
CA LEU A 125 -3.54 -6.41 -6.18
C LEU A 125 -4.31 -5.36 -6.97
N GLY A 126 -3.66 -4.68 -7.91
CA GLY A 126 -4.26 -3.65 -8.74
C GLY A 126 -5.42 -4.18 -9.58
N VAL A 127 -5.27 -5.35 -10.22
CA VAL A 127 -6.34 -6.00 -10.97
C VAL A 127 -7.49 -6.40 -10.05
N SER A 128 -7.20 -7.01 -8.90
CA SER A 128 -8.20 -7.42 -7.93
C SER A 128 -9.02 -6.23 -7.42
N GLN A 129 -8.36 -5.17 -7.00
CA GLN A 129 -8.98 -3.95 -6.48
C GLN A 129 -9.69 -3.13 -7.56
N TRP A 130 -9.19 -3.15 -8.80
CA TRP A 130 -9.84 -2.52 -9.94
C TRP A 130 -11.26 -3.08 -10.18
N LEU A 131 -11.48 -4.38 -9.96
CA LEU A 131 -12.82 -4.99 -10.08
C LEU A 131 -13.83 -4.39 -9.09
N VAL A 132 -13.36 -3.89 -7.94
CA VAL A 132 -14.17 -3.16 -6.97
C VAL A 132 -14.33 -1.70 -7.40
N LEU A 133 -13.23 -1.01 -7.75
CA LEU A 133 -13.25 0.41 -8.11
C LEU A 133 -14.08 0.70 -9.36
N ARG A 134 -14.08 -0.18 -10.36
CA ARG A 134 -14.82 0.03 -11.61
C ARG A 134 -16.34 0.14 -11.41
N GLN A 135 -16.84 -0.30 -10.26
CA GLN A 135 -18.27 -0.19 -9.91
C GLN A 135 -18.61 1.20 -9.35
N CYS A 136 -17.62 1.92 -8.82
CA CYS A 136 -17.76 3.25 -8.22
C CYS A 136 -17.19 4.38 -9.08
N PHE A 137 -16.22 4.11 -9.96
CA PHE A 137 -15.50 5.11 -10.74
C PHE A 137 -15.39 4.72 -12.21
N ALA A 138 -15.73 5.66 -13.11
CA ALA A 138 -15.74 5.43 -14.56
C ALA A 138 -14.35 5.18 -15.17
N ASP A 139 -13.29 5.79 -14.63
CA ASP A 139 -11.91 5.66 -15.14
C ASP A 139 -10.97 4.94 -14.16
N ALA A 140 -11.44 3.83 -13.59
CA ALA A 140 -10.67 3.07 -12.61
C ALA A 140 -9.47 2.32 -13.21
N LYS A 141 -9.29 2.26 -14.54
CA LYS A 141 -8.25 1.41 -15.18
C LYS A 141 -6.83 1.90 -14.87
N ALA A 142 -6.64 3.21 -14.70
CA ALA A 142 -5.36 3.79 -14.28
C ALA A 142 -4.88 3.25 -12.92
N TRP A 143 -5.80 2.73 -12.09
CA TRP A 143 -5.49 2.14 -10.79
C TRP A 143 -4.45 1.03 -10.89
N ILE A 144 -4.54 0.16 -11.89
CA ILE A 144 -3.62 -0.97 -12.04
C ILE A 144 -2.18 -0.46 -12.19
N PHE A 145 -1.97 0.58 -13.00
CA PHE A 145 -0.66 1.19 -13.17
C PHE A 145 -0.16 1.87 -11.90
N VAL A 146 -1.04 2.58 -11.19
CA VAL A 146 -0.71 3.19 -9.89
C VAL A 146 -0.27 2.12 -8.90
N SER A 147 -1.00 1.00 -8.79
CA SER A 147 -0.66 -0.11 -7.90
C SER A 147 0.68 -0.77 -8.27
N VAL A 148 0.93 -1.02 -9.56
CA VAL A 148 2.20 -1.58 -10.04
C VAL A 148 3.38 -0.69 -9.65
N LEU A 149 3.31 0.60 -9.96
CA LEU A 149 4.39 1.54 -9.66
C LEU A 149 4.58 1.73 -8.15
N ALA A 150 3.47 1.83 -7.40
CA ALA A 150 3.50 2.00 -5.96
C ALA A 150 4.20 0.82 -5.27
N TRP A 151 3.81 -0.41 -5.59
CA TRP A 151 4.42 -1.59 -4.99
C TRP A 151 5.86 -1.81 -5.41
N ALA A 152 6.21 -1.57 -6.68
CA ALA A 152 7.59 -1.68 -7.17
C ALA A 152 8.53 -0.73 -6.43
N ILE A 153 8.20 0.56 -6.39
CA ILE A 153 9.02 1.59 -5.75
C ILE A 153 9.08 1.35 -4.23
N ALA A 154 7.93 1.05 -3.61
CA ALA A 154 7.85 0.84 -2.18
C ALA A 154 8.69 -0.36 -1.73
N LEU A 155 8.55 -1.53 -2.35
CA LEU A 155 9.30 -2.74 -1.98
C LEU A 155 10.79 -2.60 -2.25
N GLY A 156 11.16 -2.11 -3.43
CA GLY A 156 12.57 -1.87 -3.76
C GLY A 156 13.25 -0.95 -2.74
N SER A 157 12.61 0.17 -2.41
CA SER A 157 13.15 1.15 -1.45
C SER A 157 13.17 0.60 -0.02
N GLY A 158 12.06 0.01 0.43
CA GLY A 158 11.92 -0.48 1.80
C GLY A 158 12.84 -1.67 2.09
N TRP A 159 13.04 -2.58 1.14
CA TRP A 159 13.98 -3.68 1.31
C TRP A 159 15.43 -3.21 1.37
N VAL A 160 15.84 -2.27 0.52
CA VAL A 160 17.21 -1.72 0.59
C VAL A 160 17.44 -1.00 1.92
N ILE A 161 16.52 -0.12 2.30
CA ILE A 161 16.65 0.67 3.54
C ILE A 161 16.61 -0.25 4.77
N GLY A 162 15.74 -1.26 4.79
CA GLY A 162 15.67 -2.23 5.88
C GLY A 162 16.94 -3.05 6.04
N GLY A 163 17.51 -3.51 4.91
CA GLY A 163 18.77 -4.28 4.91
C GLY A 163 19.96 -3.44 5.34
N TRP A 164 20.01 -2.18 4.90
CA TRP A 164 21.04 -1.24 5.31
C TRP A 164 20.95 -0.94 6.83
N LEU A 165 19.76 -0.67 7.34
CA LEU A 165 19.53 -0.46 8.78
C LEU A 165 19.90 -1.69 9.61
N HIS A 166 19.51 -2.87 9.16
CA HIS A 166 19.86 -4.13 9.81
C HIS A 166 21.38 -4.33 9.83
N THR A 167 22.08 -4.06 8.72
CA THR A 167 23.54 -4.19 8.63
C THR A 167 24.27 -3.25 9.58
N ILE A 168 23.80 -2.00 9.72
CA ILE A 168 24.44 -1.00 10.60
C ILE A 168 24.13 -1.28 12.07
N THR A 169 22.90 -1.63 12.40
CA THR A 169 22.46 -1.77 13.79
C THR A 169 22.70 -3.16 14.37
N GLY A 170 22.82 -4.19 13.51
CA GLY A 170 22.79 -5.59 13.90
C GLY A 170 21.43 -6.08 14.40
N LEU A 171 20.38 -5.26 14.28
CA LEU A 171 19.04 -5.56 14.80
C LEU A 171 18.07 -5.87 13.66
N PHE A 172 17.30 -6.96 13.81
CA PHE A 172 16.21 -7.30 12.89
C PHE A 172 15.13 -6.21 12.81
N LEU A 173 15.04 -5.35 13.82
CA LEU A 173 14.14 -4.18 13.81
C LEU A 173 14.37 -3.27 12.60
N GLY A 174 15.60 -3.21 12.05
CA GLY A 174 15.89 -2.49 10.82
C GLY A 174 15.03 -2.97 9.63
N GLU A 175 14.82 -4.29 9.52
CA GLU A 175 13.99 -4.88 8.46
C GLU A 175 12.50 -4.55 8.64
N VAL A 176 12.02 -4.55 9.88
CA VAL A 176 10.65 -4.16 10.22
C VAL A 176 10.42 -2.68 9.87
N ILE A 177 11.41 -1.81 10.13
CA ILE A 177 11.36 -0.39 9.71
C ILE A 177 11.34 -0.28 8.19
N GLY A 178 12.13 -1.09 7.49
CA GLY A 178 12.10 -1.20 6.03
C GLY A 178 10.71 -1.55 5.50
N LEU A 179 10.02 -2.53 6.09
CA LEU A 179 8.65 -2.90 5.73
C LEU A 179 7.64 -1.79 6.08
N ALA A 180 7.78 -1.13 7.23
CA ALA A 180 6.95 0.03 7.56
C ALA A 180 7.08 1.12 6.48
N LEU A 181 8.28 1.33 5.94
CA LEU A 181 8.52 2.25 4.82
C LEU A 181 7.85 1.76 3.52
N VAL A 182 7.85 0.45 3.23
CA VAL A 182 7.08 -0.11 2.10
C VAL A 182 5.61 0.31 2.21
N TRP A 183 4.98 0.04 3.35
CA TRP A 183 3.57 0.38 3.56
C TRP A 183 3.32 1.88 3.50
N LEU A 184 4.24 2.71 4.00
CA LEU A 184 4.15 4.17 3.93
C LEU A 184 4.18 4.68 2.49
N LEU A 185 5.19 4.28 1.71
CA LEU A 185 5.36 4.73 0.33
C LEU A 185 4.22 4.23 -0.57
N MET A 186 3.85 2.97 -0.41
CA MET A 186 2.72 2.38 -1.13
C MET A 186 1.43 3.14 -0.82
N ALA A 187 1.16 3.43 0.46
CA ALA A 187 -0.04 4.17 0.86
C ALA A 187 -0.02 5.62 0.35
N LEU A 188 1.13 6.29 0.37
CA LEU A 188 1.25 7.64 -0.18
C LEU A 188 0.88 7.67 -1.68
N MET A 189 1.47 6.79 -2.47
CA MET A 189 1.26 6.76 -3.92
C MET A 189 -0.16 6.34 -4.30
N THR A 190 -0.67 5.29 -3.66
CA THR A 190 -2.05 4.80 -3.89
C THR A 190 -3.09 5.78 -3.37
N GLY A 191 -2.83 6.47 -2.25
CA GLY A 191 -3.68 7.52 -1.72
C GLY A 191 -3.82 8.70 -2.67
N VAL A 192 -2.72 9.15 -3.28
CA VAL A 192 -2.75 10.19 -4.32
C VAL A 192 -3.57 9.74 -5.54
N GLY A 193 -3.38 8.49 -6.00
CA GLY A 193 -4.14 7.94 -7.13
C GLY A 193 -5.64 7.87 -6.85
N LEU A 194 -6.05 7.37 -5.68
CA LEU A 194 -7.47 7.36 -5.27
C LEU A 194 -8.02 8.77 -5.10
N ALA A 195 -7.25 9.70 -4.53
CA ALA A 195 -7.68 11.09 -4.38
C ALA A 195 -7.85 11.82 -5.73
N GLN A 196 -7.17 11.39 -6.79
CA GLN A 196 -7.42 11.87 -8.15
C GLN A 196 -8.74 11.29 -8.68
N LEU A 197 -8.94 9.97 -8.59
CA LEU A 197 -10.19 9.32 -9.00
C LEU A 197 -11.43 9.91 -8.31
N LEU A 198 -11.33 10.21 -7.01
CA LEU A 198 -12.39 10.86 -6.24
C LEU A 198 -12.69 12.28 -6.72
N ARG A 199 -11.65 13.05 -7.10
CA ARG A 199 -11.83 14.40 -7.62
C ARG A 199 -12.52 14.37 -8.98
N ASP A 200 -12.10 13.47 -9.85
CA ASP A 200 -12.69 13.34 -11.20
C ASP A 200 -14.15 12.88 -11.16
N ALA A 201 -14.52 12.10 -10.13
CA ALA A 201 -15.89 11.67 -9.89
C ALA A 201 -16.78 12.78 -9.31
N ALA A 202 -16.23 13.69 -8.49
CA ALA A 202 -16.97 14.79 -7.87
C ALA A 202 -17.24 15.98 -8.80
N ILE A 203 -16.55 16.05 -9.95
CA ILE A 203 -16.68 17.12 -10.95
C ILE A 203 -17.74 16.78 -12.02
N LYS A 204 -18.21 15.53 -12.06
CA LYS A 204 -19.28 15.08 -12.96
C LYS A 204 -20.64 15.17 -12.27
#